data_AF-X1NKK2-F1
#
_entry.id   AF-X1NKK2-F1
#
_cell.length_a   1.000
_cell.length_b   1.000
_cell.length_c   1.000
_cell.angle_alpha   90.00
_cell.angle_beta   90.00
_cell.angle_gamma   90.00
#
_symmetry.space_group_name_H-M   'P 1'
#
loop_
_entity.id
_entity.type
_entity.pdbx_description
1 polymer ?
#
loop_
_entity_poly.entity_id
_entity_poly.type
_entity_poly.pdbx_seq_one_letter_code
_entity_poly.pdbx_strand_id
1 'polypeptide(L)'
;MAELICAVKEFHKFIGPRIRNAIQYLTKRRKKELNHICEMCGKQGELEAAHVKGKSRKLVIERILSKYIIDKENKIIKIDLAKVEDEILAAHKPIGDYFKFLCAKCHLKYDFQRD
;
A
#
# COMPACT_ATOMS: atom_id res chain seq x y z
N MET A 1 12.31 8.51 -19.72
CA MET A 1 11.82 8.12 -18.38
C MET A 1 12.21 9.21 -17.40
N ALA A 2 11.39 9.52 -16.40
CA ALA A 2 11.67 10.58 -15.44
C ALA A 2 12.57 10.04 -14.32
N GLU A 3 13.76 10.62 -14.20
CA GLU A 3 14.65 10.41 -13.05
C GLU A 3 14.27 11.39 -11.95
N LEU A 4 14.20 10.91 -10.71
CA LEU A 4 13.92 11.72 -9.53
C LEU A 4 15.03 11.54 -8.50
N ILE A 5 15.57 12.66 -8.01
CA ILE A 5 16.46 12.72 -6.85
C ILE A 5 15.75 13.52 -5.78
N CYS A 6 15.46 12.90 -4.65
CA CYS A 6 14.77 13.56 -3.54
C CYS A 6 15.02 12.83 -2.22
N ALA A 7 14.67 13.45 -1.09
CA ALA A 7 14.64 12.75 0.18
C ALA A 7 13.42 11.80 0.26
N VAL A 8 13.55 10.69 0.99
CA VAL A 8 12.43 9.74 1.20
C VAL A 8 11.16 10.44 1.73
N LYS A 9 11.31 11.47 2.59
CA LYS A 9 10.19 12.28 3.09
C LYS A 9 9.44 13.02 1.96
N GLU A 10 10.16 13.49 0.94
CA GLU A 10 9.61 14.22 -0.19
C GLU A 10 8.92 13.27 -1.16
N PHE A 11 9.49 12.08 -1.38
CA PHE A 11 8.81 11.03 -2.11
C PHE A 11 7.44 10.72 -1.48
N HIS A 12 7.37 10.54 -0.15
CA HIS A 12 6.09 10.32 0.53
C HIS A 12 5.11 11.50 0.37
N LYS A 13 5.61 12.73 0.42
CA LYS A 13 4.79 13.95 0.31
C LYS A 13 4.20 14.12 -1.08
N PHE A 14 5.01 13.95 -2.13
CA PHE A 14 4.64 14.32 -3.49
C PHE A 14 4.21 13.11 -4.33
N ILE A 15 4.86 11.96 -4.18
CA ILE A 15 4.59 10.75 -4.96
C ILE A 15 3.70 9.77 -4.18
N GLY A 16 3.80 9.75 -2.86
CA GLY A 16 2.97 8.90 -1.99
C GLY A 16 1.45 8.96 -2.26
N PRO A 17 0.83 10.13 -2.52
CA PRO A 17 -0.57 10.22 -2.90
C PRO A 17 -0.91 9.50 -4.21
N ARG A 18 -0.01 9.55 -5.21
CA ARG A 18 -0.19 8.84 -6.48
C ARG A 18 -0.16 7.32 -6.28
N ILE A 19 0.81 6.82 -5.52
CA ILE A 19 0.90 5.40 -5.14
C ILE A 19 -0.37 4.95 -4.41
N ARG A 20 -0.88 5.75 -3.47
CA ARG A 20 -2.15 5.48 -2.77
C ARG A 20 -3.28 5.25 -3.76
N ASN A 21 -3.46 6.15 -4.72
CA ASN A 21 -4.55 6.09 -5.67
C ASN A 21 -4.45 4.84 -6.56
N ALA A 22 -3.24 4.48 -6.99
CA ALA A 22 -3.01 3.25 -7.76
C ALA A 22 -3.37 1.98 -6.97
N ILE A 23 -2.98 1.90 -5.70
CA ILE A 23 -3.37 0.78 -4.81
C ILE A 23 -4.88 0.77 -4.54
N GLN A 24 -5.51 1.94 -4.39
CA GLN A 24 -6.96 2.05 -4.22
C GLN A 24 -7.72 1.50 -5.44
N TYR A 25 -7.20 1.71 -6.66
CA TYR A 25 -7.76 1.11 -7.85
C TYR A 25 -7.71 -0.43 -7.81
N LEU A 26 -6.58 -1.00 -7.38
CA LEU A 26 -6.42 -2.46 -7.23
C LEU A 26 -7.38 -3.04 -6.18
N THR A 27 -7.47 -2.39 -5.02
CA THR A 27 -8.37 -2.84 -3.95
C THR A 27 -9.84 -2.71 -4.34
N LYS A 28 -10.23 -1.66 -5.09
CA LYS A 28 -11.59 -1.53 -5.65
C LYS A 28 -11.95 -2.70 -6.56
N ARG A 29 -11.03 -3.12 -7.44
CA ARG A 29 -11.24 -4.29 -8.31
C ARG A 29 -11.44 -5.55 -7.47
N ARG A 30 -10.61 -5.77 -6.45
CA ARG A 30 -10.71 -6.94 -5.58
C ARG A 30 -12.02 -7.01 -4.80
N LYS A 31 -12.52 -5.88 -4.28
CA LYS A 31 -13.83 -5.82 -3.60
C LYS A 31 -14.97 -6.31 -4.50
N LYS A 32 -14.93 -5.97 -5.79
CA LYS A 32 -15.89 -6.45 -6.79
C LYS A 32 -15.75 -7.96 -7.04
N GLU A 33 -14.53 -8.46 -7.19
CA GLU A 33 -14.26 -9.90 -7.33
C GLU A 33 -14.76 -10.72 -6.13
N LEU A 34 -14.74 -10.13 -4.93
CA LEU A 34 -15.27 -10.71 -3.69
C LEU A 34 -16.79 -10.57 -3.56
N ASN A 35 -17.50 -10.06 -4.56
CA ASN A 35 -18.93 -9.74 -4.50
C ASN A 35 -19.30 -8.88 -3.28
N HIS A 36 -18.38 -8.04 -2.80
CA HIS A 36 -18.56 -7.22 -1.60
C HIS A 36 -18.87 -8.04 -0.34
N ILE A 37 -18.43 -9.30 -0.27
CA ILE A 37 -18.57 -10.16 0.91
C ILE A 37 -17.41 -9.91 1.87
N CYS A 38 -17.74 -9.58 3.12
CA CYS A 38 -16.75 -9.35 4.18
C CYS A 38 -16.00 -10.64 4.52
N GLU A 39 -14.67 -10.60 4.49
CA GLU A 39 -13.82 -11.77 4.76
C GLU A 39 -13.87 -12.26 6.22
N MET A 40 -14.38 -11.45 7.15
CA MET A 40 -14.46 -11.82 8.57
C MET A 40 -15.86 -12.26 9.01
N CYS A 41 -16.93 -11.61 8.52
CA CYS A 41 -18.30 -11.92 8.96
C CYS A 41 -19.20 -12.52 7.88
N GLY A 42 -18.72 -12.65 6.64
CA GLY A 42 -19.45 -13.24 5.52
C GLY A 42 -20.65 -12.42 5.01
N LYS A 43 -20.92 -11.24 5.58
CA LYS A 43 -22.01 -10.37 5.14
C LYS A 43 -21.62 -9.58 3.91
N GLN A 44 -22.55 -9.43 2.98
CA GLN A 44 -22.41 -8.55 1.82
C GLN A 44 -22.64 -7.09 2.22
N GLY A 45 -21.80 -6.17 1.74
CA GLY A 45 -21.93 -4.73 1.98
C GLY A 45 -20.66 -3.95 1.62
N GLU A 46 -20.65 -2.64 1.87
CA GLU A 46 -19.47 -1.82 1.59
C GLU A 46 -18.24 -2.34 2.37
N LEU A 47 -17.15 -2.56 1.64
CA LEU A 47 -15.90 -3.09 2.20
C LEU A 47 -14.84 -1.99 2.26
N GLU A 48 -14.05 -2.03 3.31
CA GLU A 48 -12.81 -1.29 3.48
C GLU A 48 -11.62 -2.23 3.25
N ALA A 49 -10.47 -1.68 2.88
CA ALA A 49 -9.25 -2.44 2.69
C ALA A 49 -8.32 -2.19 3.88
N ALA A 50 -8.44 -3.04 4.90
CA ALA A 50 -7.62 -3.02 6.10
C ALA A 50 -6.22 -3.52 5.77
N HIS A 51 -5.17 -2.78 6.11
CA HIS A 51 -3.81 -3.31 5.89
C HIS A 51 -3.53 -4.43 6.89
N VAL A 52 -2.97 -5.54 6.41
CA VAL A 52 -2.43 -6.57 7.30
C VAL A 52 -1.30 -5.95 8.14
N LYS A 53 -1.25 -6.27 9.44
CA LYS A 53 -0.22 -5.76 10.35
C LYS A 53 1.19 -6.03 9.80
N GLY A 54 2.09 -5.06 9.97
CA GLY A 54 3.45 -5.11 9.42
C GLY A 54 3.55 -4.95 7.89
N LYS A 55 2.42 -4.87 7.17
CA LYS A 55 2.37 -4.73 5.71
C LYS A 55 1.76 -3.39 5.28
N SER A 56 1.98 -2.34 6.07
CA SER A 56 1.50 -1.01 5.73
C SER A 56 2.16 -0.49 4.45
N ARG A 57 1.44 0.31 3.66
CA ARG A 57 1.98 0.96 2.46
C ARG A 57 3.30 1.69 2.73
N LYS A 58 3.41 2.37 3.88
CA LYS A 58 4.62 3.11 4.27
C LYS A 58 5.82 2.18 4.37
N LEU A 59 5.69 1.06 5.09
CA LEU A 59 6.76 0.07 5.24
C LEU A 59 7.17 -0.55 3.89
N VAL A 60 6.20 -0.83 3.02
CA VAL A 60 6.49 -1.37 1.68
C VAL A 60 7.28 -0.36 0.84
N ILE A 61 6.85 0.91 0.83
CA ILE A 61 7.56 1.99 0.12
C ILE A 61 8.97 2.13 0.66
N GLU A 62 9.14 2.26 1.99
CA GLU A 62 10.45 2.45 2.61
C GLU A 62 11.41 1.28 2.31
N ARG A 63 10.91 0.03 2.34
CA ARG A 63 11.68 -1.16 1.96
C ARG A 63 12.12 -1.18 0.50
N ILE A 64 11.35 -0.60 -0.41
CA ILE A 64 11.71 -0.51 -1.82
C ILE A 64 12.71 0.62 -2.04
N LEU A 65 12.41 1.80 -1.50
CA LEU A 65 13.27 2.98 -1.62
C LEU A 65 14.64 2.78 -0.99
N SER A 66 14.78 1.94 0.04
CA SER A 66 16.07 1.66 0.67
C SER A 66 17.12 1.09 -0.29
N LYS A 67 16.68 0.44 -1.37
CA LYS A 67 17.55 -0.10 -2.44
C LYS A 67 18.15 1.00 -3.33
N TYR A 68 17.59 2.21 -3.27
CA TYR A 68 17.90 3.34 -4.14
C TYR A 68 18.54 4.51 -3.39
N ILE A 69 18.91 4.31 -2.13
CA ILE A 69 19.56 5.33 -1.31
C ILE A 69 20.97 5.60 -1.85
N ILE A 70 21.23 6.85 -2.18
CA ILE A 70 22.56 7.35 -2.58
C ILE A 70 23.23 8.15 -1.45
N ASP A 71 22.46 8.64 -0.47
CA ASP A 71 22.95 9.25 0.76
C ASP A 71 22.12 8.75 1.94
N LYS A 72 22.78 8.00 2.84
CA LYS A 72 22.13 7.41 4.01
C LYS A 72 21.85 8.42 5.12
N GLU A 73 22.69 9.44 5.27
CA GLU A 73 22.57 10.45 6.32
C GLU A 73 21.32 11.30 6.09
N ASN A 74 21.18 11.81 4.86
CA ASN A 74 20.05 12.64 4.47
C ASN A 74 18.86 11.86 3.90
N LYS A 75 18.98 10.53 3.77
CA LYS A 75 18.00 9.64 3.14
C LYS A 75 17.61 10.10 1.73
N ILE A 76 18.61 10.46 0.93
CA ILE A 76 18.41 10.86 -0.47
C ILE A 76 18.41 9.60 -1.33
N ILE A 77 17.40 9.51 -2.19
CA ILE A 77 17.23 8.44 -3.17
C ILE A 77 17.43 8.98 -4.58
N LYS A 78 17.89 8.11 -5.48
CA LYS A 78 17.91 8.35 -6.92
C LYS A 78 17.16 7.22 -7.61
N ILE A 79 16.04 7.54 -8.24
CA ILE A 79 15.11 6.55 -8.79
C ILE A 79 14.70 6.85 -10.22
N ASP A 80 14.41 5.78 -10.95
CA ASP A 80 13.47 5.82 -12.07
C ASP A 80 12.05 5.73 -11.49
N LEU A 81 11.27 6.79 -11.69
CA LEU A 81 9.94 6.88 -11.10
C LEU A 81 9.01 5.76 -11.59
N ALA A 82 9.01 5.45 -12.89
CA ALA A 82 8.12 4.43 -13.45
C ALA A 82 8.46 3.05 -12.89
N LYS A 83 9.76 2.72 -12.87
CA LYS A 83 10.25 1.44 -12.32
C LYS A 83 9.89 1.28 -10.84
N VAL A 84 10.09 2.32 -10.03
CA VAL A 84 9.79 2.25 -8.59
C VAL A 84 8.29 2.17 -8.34
N GLU A 85 7.46 2.87 -9.11
CA GLU A 85 6.01 2.72 -9.06
C GLU A 85 5.59 1.27 -9.34
N ASP A 86 6.13 0.65 -10.38
CA ASP A 86 5.85 -0.74 -10.73
C ASP A 86 6.31 -1.71 -9.64
N GLU A 87 7.50 -1.53 -9.07
CA GLU A 87 7.98 -2.34 -7.95
C GLU A 87 7.07 -2.22 -6.73
N ILE A 88 6.58 -1.02 -6.41
CA ILE A 88 5.66 -0.81 -5.30
C ILE A 88 4.34 -1.53 -5.56
N LEU A 89 3.77 -1.40 -6.77
CA LEU A 89 2.51 -2.06 -7.11
C LEU A 89 2.66 -3.58 -7.17
N ALA A 90 3.79 -4.09 -7.67
CA ALA A 90 4.10 -5.51 -7.69
C ALA A 90 4.26 -6.07 -6.26
N ALA A 91 4.89 -5.31 -5.35
CA ALA A 91 5.04 -5.72 -3.97
C ALA A 91 3.71 -5.85 -3.22
N HIS A 92 2.64 -5.19 -3.67
CA HIS A 92 1.29 -5.34 -3.10
C HIS A 92 0.50 -6.49 -3.75
N LYS A 93 1.15 -7.38 -4.52
CA LYS A 93 0.55 -8.59 -5.08
C LYS A 93 1.07 -9.86 -4.36
N PRO A 94 0.20 -10.86 -4.12
CA PRO A 94 -1.25 -10.82 -4.30
C PRO A 94 -1.91 -9.89 -3.27
N ILE A 95 -2.95 -9.16 -3.69
CA ILE A 95 -3.52 -8.06 -2.88
C ILE A 95 -4.11 -8.55 -1.54
N GLY A 96 -4.59 -9.79 -1.49
CA GLY A 96 -5.13 -10.42 -0.27
C GLY A 96 -4.09 -10.69 0.82
N ASP A 97 -2.80 -10.69 0.48
CA ASP A 97 -1.73 -10.85 1.48
C ASP A 97 -1.45 -9.56 2.23
N TYR A 98 -1.79 -8.42 1.64
CA TYR A 98 -1.54 -7.07 2.17
C TYR A 98 -2.80 -6.42 2.73
N PHE A 99 -3.97 -6.88 2.28
CA PHE A 99 -5.25 -6.32 2.69
C PHE A 99 -6.22 -7.40 3.13
N LYS A 100 -6.98 -7.09 4.18
CA LYS A 100 -8.25 -7.74 4.50
C LYS A 100 -9.40 -6.85 4.06
N PHE A 101 -10.36 -7.41 3.34
CA PHE A 101 -11.52 -6.73 2.80
C PHE A 101 -12.70 -6.92 3.75
N LEU A 102 -12.91 -5.91 4.59
CA LEU A 102 -13.75 -6.00 5.77
C LEU A 102 -14.83 -4.92 5.75
N CYS A 103 -16.02 -5.21 6.25
CA CYS A 103 -16.97 -4.13 6.54
C CYS A 103 -16.42 -3.24 7.67
N ALA A 104 -16.86 -1.98 7.76
CA ALA A 104 -16.33 -1.01 8.72
C ALA A 104 -16.29 -1.53 10.18
N LYS A 105 -17.33 -2.28 10.61
CA LYS A 105 -17.38 -2.89 11.95
C LYS A 105 -16.29 -3.95 12.15
N CYS A 106 -16.01 -4.76 11.14
CA CYS A 106 -14.97 -5.80 11.19
C CYS A 106 -13.58 -5.19 11.05
N HIS A 107 -13.42 -4.15 10.23
CA HIS A 107 -12.15 -3.42 10.09
C HIS A 107 -11.73 -2.80 11.42
N LEU A 108 -12.64 -2.11 12.11
CA LEU A 108 -12.38 -1.54 13.42
C LEU A 108 -11.92 -2.61 14.42
N LYS A 109 -12.59 -3.76 14.46
CA LYS A 109 -12.19 -4.89 15.31
C LYS A 109 -10.81 -5.41 14.95
N TYR A 110 -10.51 -5.53 13.65
CA TYR A 110 -9.22 -6.00 13.16
C TYR A 110 -8.08 -5.07 13.60
N ASP A 111 -8.28 -3.75 13.52
CA ASP A 111 -7.29 -2.75 13.94
C ASP A 111 -7.03 -2.77 15.46
N PHE A 112 -8.05 -3.10 16.26
CA PHE A 112 -7.94 -3.16 17.73
C PHE A 112 -7.51 -4.51 18.29
N GLN A 113 -7.51 -5.59 17.50
CA GLN A 113 -6.93 -6.86 17.96
C GLN A 113 -5.46 -6.62 18.28
N ARG A 114 -5.07 -6.78 19.55
CA ARG A 114 -3.66 -6.80 19.95
C ARG A 114 -3.09 -8.18 19.61
N ASP A 115 -1.86 -8.21 19.11
CA ASP A 115 -1.13 -9.47 18.93
C ASP A 115 -0.70 -10.03 20.29
#